data_AF-A0A848S5C7-F1
#
_entry.id   AF-A0A848S5C7-F1
#
_cell.length_a   1.000
_cell.length_b   1.000
_cell.length_c   1.000
_cell.angle_alpha   90.00
_cell.angle_beta   90.00
_cell.angle_gamma   90.00
#
_symmetry.space_group_name_H-M   'P 1'
#
loop_
_entity.id
_entity.type
_entity.pdbx_description
1 polymer ?
#
loop_
_entity_poly.entity_id
_entity_poly.type
_entity_poly.pdbx_seq_one_letter_code
_entity_poly.pdbx_strand_id
1 'polypeptide(L)' 'MNTIIQNILVFSAIVLAISFLVRKFFWKRQSTKKNCGGDDGCGCH' A
#
# COMPACT_ATOMS: atom_id res chain seq x y z
N MET A 1 -14.30 28.62 -14.00
CA MET A 1 -13.59 27.33 -14.03
C MET A 1 -12.23 27.53 -13.38
N ASN A 2 -12.10 27.22 -12.08
CA ASN A 2 -10.84 27.44 -11.35
C ASN A 2 -9.90 26.26 -11.57
N THR A 3 -9.03 26.41 -12.55
CA THR A 3 -7.94 25.48 -12.89
C THR A 3 -7.06 25.13 -11.67
N ILE A 4 -6.90 26.08 -10.74
CA ILE A 4 -6.20 25.89 -9.46
C ILE A 4 -6.79 24.72 -8.66
N ILE A 5 -8.11 24.69 -8.48
CA ILE A 5 -8.79 23.66 -7.68
C ILE A 5 -8.71 22.29 -8.36
N GLN A 6 -8.85 22.24 -9.69
CA GLN A 6 -8.76 21.00 -10.46
C GLN A 6 -7.34 20.43 -10.45
N ASN A 7 -6.31 21.26 -10.57
CA ASN A 7 -4.92 20.83 -10.43
C ASN A 7 -4.65 20.23 -9.04
N ILE A 8 -5.12 20.86 -7.97
CA ILE A 8 -4.94 20.34 -6.60
C ILE A 8 -5.59 18.95 -6.47
N LEU A 9 -6.79 18.76 -7.03
CA LEU A 9 -7.47 17.47 -7.02
C LEU A 9 -6.73 16.40 -7.83
N VAL A 10 -6.24 16.74 -9.02
CA VAL A 10 -5.49 15.80 -9.87
C VAL A 10 -4.15 15.42 -9.22
N PHE A 11 -3.39 16.39 -8.72
CA PHE A 11 -2.13 16.13 -8.02
C PHE A 11 -2.34 15.30 -6.75
N SER A 12 -3.36 15.61 -5.95
CA SER A 12 -3.64 14.82 -4.74
C SER A 12 -4.09 13.39 -5.06
N ALA A 13 -4.90 13.19 -6.09
CA ALA A 13 -5.30 11.85 -6.54
C ALA A 13 -4.10 11.02 -7.02
N ILE A 14 -3.19 11.62 -7.78
CA ILE A 14 -1.96 10.96 -8.25
C ILE A 14 -1.05 10.61 -7.07
N VAL A 15 -0.84 11.54 -6.13
CA VAL A 15 -0.02 11.31 -4.93
C VAL A 15 -0.63 10.22 -4.05
N LEU A 16 -1.95 10.19 -3.88
CA LEU A 16 -2.66 9.12 -3.16
C LEU A 16 -2.53 7.76 -3.86
N ALA A 17 -2.65 7.72 -5.19
CA ALA A 17 -2.49 6.48 -5.95
C ALA A 17 -1.07 5.93 -5.85
N ILE A 18 -0.05 6.78 -6.03
CA ILE A 18 1.35 6.38 -5.92
C ILE A 18 1.67 5.95 -4.49
N SER A 19 1.27 6.73 -3.48
CA SER A 19 1.49 6.36 -2.08
C SER A 19 0.79 5.06 -1.71
N PHE A 20 -0.43 4.81 -2.19
CA PHE A 20 -1.14 3.54 -1.99
C PHE A 20 -0.41 2.37 -2.66
N LEU A 21 0.09 2.53 -3.89
CA LEU A 21 0.85 1.49 -4.58
C LEU A 21 2.17 1.21 -3.88
N VAL A 22 2.91 2.25 -3.47
CA VAL A 22 4.15 2.10 -2.70
C VAL A 22 3.84 1.41 -1.36
N ARG A 23 2.78 1.84 -0.66
CA ARG A 23 2.31 1.19 0.57
C ARG A 23 1.93 -0.27 0.33
N LYS A 24 1.29 -0.60 -0.78
CA LYS A 24 0.81 -1.96 -1.05
C LYS A 24 1.95 -2.92 -1.41
N PHE A 25 2.91 -2.46 -2.21
CA PHE A 25 3.97 -3.33 -2.75
C PHE A 25 5.27 -3.29 -1.95
N PHE A 26 5.65 -2.13 -1.40
CA PHE A 26 6.89 -1.99 -0.63
C PHE A 26 6.68 -2.15 0.88
N TRP A 27 5.45 -2.00 1.39
CA TRP A 27 5.14 -2.41 2.75
C TRP A 27 4.84 -3.91 2.79
N LYS A 28 5.84 -4.74 2.46
CA LYS A 28 5.84 -6.10 2.98
C LYS A 28 5.94 -5.99 4.49
N ARG A 29 4.90 -6.39 5.22
CA ARG A 29 5.03 -6.66 6.66
C ARG A 29 6.21 -7.61 6.79
N GLN A 30 7.31 -7.16 7.41
CA GLN A 30 8.26 -8.10 7.97
C GLN A 30 7.45 -8.92 8.97
N SER A 31 7.20 -10.18 8.61
CA SER A 31 6.82 -11.19 9.58
C SER A 31 7.83 -11.10 10.71
N THR A 32 7.38 -10.59 11.86
CA THR A 32 8.12 -10.68 13.11
C THR A 32 8.35 -12.16 13.32
N LYS A 33 9.57 -12.62 13.01
CA LYS A 33 10.03 -13.99 13.23
C LYS A 33 9.98 -14.29 14.72
N LYS A 34 8.81 -14.59 15.28
CA LYS A 34 8.64 -15.26 16.57
C LYS A 34 7.32 -16.02 16.53
N ASN A 35 7.46 -17.35 16.34
CA ASN A 35 6.55 -18.40 16.78
C ASN A 35 5.50 -18.84 15.74
N CYS A 36 5.66 -20.06 15.23
CA CYS A 36 4.72 -20.92 14.50
C CYS A 36 3.65 -20.27 13.60
N GLY A 37 3.80 -20.47 12.29
CA GLY A 37 2.68 -20.43 11.33
C GLY A 37 2.14 -19.03 11.03
N GLY A 38 2.92 -18.22 10.32
CA GLY A 38 2.47 -16.94 9.76
C GLY A 38 2.30 -17.01 8.25
N ASP A 39 1.15 -16.55 7.78
CA ASP A 39 0.84 -16.01 6.44
C ASP A 39 1.17 -16.84 5.19
N ASP A 40 1.37 -18.15 5.30
CA ASP A 40 1.29 -19.06 4.16
C ASP A 40 0.30 -20.16 4.53
N GLY A 41 -0.85 -20.13 3.87
CA GLY A 41 -1.93 -21.08 4.10
C GLY A 41 -1.40 -22.51 4.03
N CYS A 42 -1.51 -23.23 5.15
CA CYS A 42 -1.52 -24.68 5.18
C CYS A 42 -0.26 -25.35 4.58
N GLY A 43 0.84 -25.34 5.32
CA GLY A 43 2.00 -26.22 5.09
C GLY A 43 2.00 -27.50 5.93
N CYS A 44 0.84 -27.89 6.48
CA CYS A 44 0.64 -29.19 7.11
C CYS A 44 0.10 -30.18 6.08
N HIS A 45 1.00 -30.94 5.47
CA HIS A 45 0.83 -32.36 5.18
C HIS A 45 2.21 -33.02 5.25
#